data_AF-A0A3N1QCA5-F1
#
_entry.id   AF-A0A3N1QCA5-F1
#
_cell.length_a   1.000
_cell.length_b   1.000
_cell.length_c   1.000
_cell.angle_alpha   90.00
_cell.angle_beta   90.00
_cell.angle_gamma   90.00
#
_symmetry.space_group_name_H-M   'P 1'
#
loop_
_entity.id
_entity.type
_entity.pdbx_description
1 polymer ?
#
loop_
_entity_poly.entity_id
_entity_poly.type
_entity_poly.pdbx_seq_one_letter_code
_entity_poly.pdbx_strand_id
1 'polypeptide(L)'
;MQYAGEAWVERLRAGVVPRARGVAIAVIVLVVAGVGLTVLEWSHPRFLAEATTGRGGFAFVIGPPGMVVGGTALAIASWWRQRSDRVMIARIRGGADGTSGAPVLFVPVVAKGQFLSEDLPAPRPTIWTVDAAGLHAWTPSEAKPVLDLPWETITGFELATNDRAPVYGQRIDYGVRVLGAKRPIVLVPRADLGRPLGAGAYRLDVLKSLLRSFQAQLGA
;
A
#
# COMPACT_ATOMS: atom_id res chain seq x y z
N MET A 1 -21.63 7.33 7.38
CA MET A 1 -20.18 7.41 7.07
C MET A 1 -20.01 8.02 5.69
N GLN A 2 -19.52 9.26 5.60
CA GLN A 2 -19.48 10.07 4.36
C GLN A 2 -18.66 9.43 3.21
N TYR A 3 -17.77 8.47 3.52
CA TYR A 3 -16.86 7.82 2.57
C TYR A 3 -17.20 6.34 2.29
N ALA A 4 -18.31 5.84 2.83
CA ALA A 4 -18.67 4.42 2.73
C ALA A 4 -19.00 3.97 1.29
N GLY A 5 -19.36 4.89 0.39
CA GLY A 5 -19.65 4.59 -1.01
C GLY A 5 -18.44 4.65 -1.95
N GLU A 6 -17.24 4.89 -1.43
CA GLU A 6 -16.04 4.87 -2.28
C GLU A 6 -15.66 3.42 -2.62
N ALA A 7 -15.60 3.10 -3.92
CA ALA A 7 -15.36 1.73 -4.39
C ALA A 7 -14.06 1.08 -3.85
N TRP A 8 -13.05 1.88 -3.48
CA TRP A 8 -11.84 1.32 -2.85
C TRP A 8 -12.05 0.97 -1.37
N VAL A 9 -12.85 1.74 -0.64
CA VAL A 9 -13.24 1.44 0.75
C VAL A 9 -14.08 0.16 0.78
N GLU A 10 -15.02 0.00 -0.15
CA GLU A 10 -15.82 -1.21 -0.29
C GLU A 10 -14.96 -2.43 -0.56
N ARG A 11 -13.91 -2.31 -1.39
CA ARG A 11 -12.95 -3.40 -1.62
C ARG A 11 -12.18 -3.77 -0.36
N LEU A 12 -11.78 -2.78 0.43
CA LEU A 12 -11.10 -3.02 1.70
C LEU A 12 -12.04 -3.70 2.71
N ARG A 13 -13.31 -3.33 2.77
CA ARG A 13 -14.32 -4.02 3.60
C ARG A 13 -14.56 -5.45 3.14
N ALA A 14 -14.74 -5.61 1.83
CA ALA A 14 -14.98 -6.89 1.22
C ALA A 14 -13.72 -7.77 1.09
N GLY A 15 -12.54 -7.31 1.52
CA GLY A 15 -11.26 -8.02 1.38
C GLY A 15 -10.97 -8.48 -0.06
N VAL A 16 -11.41 -7.70 -1.06
CA VAL A 16 -11.28 -8.10 -2.47
C VAL A 16 -10.02 -7.50 -3.07
N VAL A 17 -9.09 -8.37 -3.46
CA VAL A 17 -7.90 -7.97 -4.22
C VAL A 17 -8.30 -7.71 -5.68
N PRO A 18 -8.13 -6.49 -6.22
CA PRO A 18 -8.53 -6.16 -7.59
C PRO A 18 -7.84 -7.07 -8.61
N ARG A 19 -8.53 -7.38 -9.71
CA ARG A 19 -7.97 -8.23 -10.78
C ARG A 19 -6.80 -7.52 -11.46
N ALA A 20 -5.70 -8.25 -11.68
CA ALA A 20 -4.45 -7.76 -12.28
C ALA A 20 -4.56 -7.27 -13.73
N ARG A 21 -5.74 -7.31 -14.37
CA ARG A 21 -5.88 -7.05 -15.81
C ARG A 21 -5.31 -5.69 -16.22
N GLY A 22 -5.58 -4.64 -15.45
CA GLY A 22 -5.02 -3.31 -15.74
C GLY A 22 -3.50 -3.24 -15.61
N VAL A 23 -2.90 -3.98 -14.67
CA VAL A 23 -1.45 -4.06 -14.51
C VAL A 23 -0.83 -4.84 -15.66
N ALA A 24 -1.44 -5.96 -16.07
CA ALA A 24 -0.98 -6.74 -17.22
C ALA A 24 -1.04 -5.92 -18.52
N ILE A 25 -2.14 -5.19 -18.76
CA ILE A 25 -2.26 -4.29 -19.91
C ILE A 25 -1.18 -3.20 -19.85
N ALA A 26 -0.98 -2.57 -18.69
CA ALA A 26 0.04 -1.54 -18.54
C ALA A 26 1.45 -2.08 -18.84
N VAL A 27 1.79 -3.29 -18.39
CA VAL A 27 3.06 -3.96 -18.74
C VAL A 27 3.17 -4.20 -20.24
N ILE A 28 2.14 -4.76 -20.85
CA ILE A 28 2.14 -5.05 -22.29
C ILE A 28 2.37 -3.76 -23.07
N VAL A 29 1.64 -2.70 -22.75
CA VAL A 29 1.81 -1.39 -23.38
C VAL A 29 3.22 -0.86 -23.18
N LEU A 30 3.77 -0.96 -21.96
CA LEU A 30 5.11 -0.47 -21.67
C LEU A 30 6.21 -1.25 -22.41
N VAL A 31 6.06 -2.57 -22.49
CA VAL A 31 6.98 -3.45 -23.23
C VAL A 31 6.91 -3.14 -24.72
N VAL A 32 5.71 -3.01 -25.29
CA VAL A 32 5.52 -2.65 -26.71
C VAL A 32 6.10 -1.26 -27.01
N ALA A 33 5.85 -0.28 -26.14
CA ALA A 33 6.40 1.07 -26.29
C ALA A 33 7.93 1.08 -26.18
N GLY A 34 8.48 0.35 -25.22
CA GLY A 34 9.93 0.21 -25.04
C GLY A 34 10.61 -0.44 -26.25
N VAL A 35 10.08 -1.57 -26.72
CA VAL A 35 10.57 -2.25 -27.94
C VAL A 35 10.45 -1.32 -29.15
N GLY A 36 9.33 -0.61 -29.31
CA GLY A 36 9.12 0.34 -30.39
C GLY A 36 10.15 1.46 -30.40
N LEU A 37 10.44 2.05 -29.23
CA LEU A 37 11.47 3.08 -29.09
C LEU A 37 12.87 2.53 -29.43
N THR A 38 13.21 1.33 -28.96
CA THR A 38 14.51 0.69 -29.29
C THR A 38 14.64 0.41 -30.78
N VAL A 39 13.57 -0.05 -31.45
CA VAL A 39 13.58 -0.27 -32.91
C VAL A 39 13.68 1.04 -33.68
N LEU A 40 13.04 2.11 -33.20
CA LEU A 40 13.12 3.44 -33.81
C LEU A 40 14.54 4.01 -33.73
N GLU A 41 15.18 3.89 -32.56
CA GLU A 41 16.57 4.28 -32.34
C GLU A 41 17.54 3.55 -33.29
N TRP A 42 17.33 2.25 -33.48
CA TRP A 42 18.18 1.44 -34.35
C TRP A 42 17.96 1.71 -35.85
N SER A 43 16.73 1.99 -36.25
CA SER A 43 16.36 2.22 -37.65
C SER A 43 16.67 3.64 -38.15
N HIS A 44 16.78 4.62 -37.23
CA HIS A 44 17.01 6.03 -37.58
C HIS A 44 18.19 6.63 -36.78
N PRO A 45 19.45 6.24 -37.09
CA PRO A 45 20.63 6.69 -36.34
C PRO A 45 20.88 8.21 -36.41
N ARG A 46 20.31 8.90 -37.41
CA ARG A 46 20.38 10.38 -37.51
C ARG A 46 19.56 11.11 -36.45
N PHE A 47 18.51 10.48 -35.92
CA PHE A 47 17.65 11.05 -34.87
C PHE A 47 18.38 11.12 -33.51
N LEU A 48 19.25 10.15 -33.23
CA LEU A 48 20.15 10.15 -32.06
C LEU A 48 21.24 11.23 -32.16
N ALA A 49 21.77 11.50 -33.35
CA ALA A 49 22.81 12.51 -33.55
C ALA A 49 22.29 13.95 -33.30
N GLU A 50 21.02 14.23 -33.63
CA GLU A 50 20.38 15.52 -33.37
C GLU A 50 19.87 15.66 -31.92
N ALA A 51 19.48 14.57 -31.25
CA ALA A 51 18.99 14.60 -29.87
C ALA A 51 20.08 14.57 -28.78
N THR A 52 21.30 14.13 -29.11
CA THR A 52 22.42 13.95 -28.16
C THR A 52 23.35 15.16 -28.03
N THR A 53 23.15 16.23 -28.78
CA THR A 53 23.98 17.46 -28.74
C THR A 53 23.75 18.33 -27.50
N GLY A 54 22.90 17.92 -26.54
CA GLY A 54 22.70 18.60 -25.26
C GLY A 54 22.51 17.65 -24.07
N ARG A 55 22.32 18.21 -22.86
CA ARG A 55 22.06 17.47 -21.60
C ARG A 55 20.89 16.45 -21.66
N GLY A 56 20.09 16.45 -22.74
CA GLY A 56 19.00 15.51 -22.99
C GLY A 56 19.41 14.14 -23.54
N GLY A 57 20.63 13.96 -24.06
CA GLY A 57 21.05 12.68 -24.66
C GLY A 57 21.02 11.48 -23.69
N PHE A 58 21.26 11.72 -22.41
CA PHE A 58 21.20 10.69 -21.36
C PHE A 58 19.77 10.22 -21.07
N ALA A 59 18.77 11.11 -21.21
CA ALA A 59 17.36 10.79 -20.98
C ALA A 59 16.77 9.91 -22.09
N PHE A 60 17.28 10.02 -23.33
CA PHE A 60 16.82 9.21 -24.46
C PHE A 60 17.45 7.82 -24.50
N VAL A 61 18.72 7.67 -24.09
CA VAL A 61 19.37 6.34 -24.09
C VAL A 61 18.99 5.51 -22.85
N ILE A 62 18.76 6.14 -21.69
CA ILE A 62 18.49 5.44 -20.43
C ILE A 62 17.01 5.47 -20.03
N GLY A 63 16.26 6.49 -20.44
CA GLY A 63 14.84 6.65 -20.11
C GLY A 63 13.98 5.48 -20.60
N PRO A 64 14.01 5.10 -21.89
CA PRO A 64 13.22 3.99 -22.42
C PRO A 64 13.50 2.64 -21.74
N PRO A 65 14.76 2.16 -21.61
CA PRO A 65 15.01 0.92 -20.89
C PRO A 65 14.68 1.04 -19.40
N GLY A 66 14.91 2.21 -18.78
CA GLY A 66 14.54 2.48 -17.40
C GLY A 66 13.03 2.38 -17.15
N MET A 67 12.20 2.87 -18.08
CA MET A 67 10.75 2.72 -18.04
C MET A 67 10.36 1.25 -18.14
N VAL A 68 10.87 0.51 -19.14
CA VAL A 68 10.57 -0.93 -19.31
C VAL A 68 10.93 -1.71 -18.05
N VAL A 69 12.13 -1.51 -17.52
CA VAL A 69 12.58 -2.19 -16.30
C VAL A 69 11.71 -1.78 -15.10
N GLY A 70 11.49 -0.48 -14.89
CA GLY A 70 10.72 0.04 -13.76
C GLY A 70 9.25 -0.40 -13.77
N GLY A 71 8.58 -0.31 -14.92
CA GLY A 71 7.18 -0.73 -15.05
C GLY A 71 7.02 -2.24 -14.95
N THR A 72 7.95 -3.02 -15.52
CA THR A 72 7.95 -4.49 -15.36
C THR A 72 8.17 -4.88 -13.91
N ALA A 73 9.15 -4.26 -13.23
CA ALA A 73 9.41 -4.49 -11.81
C ALA A 73 8.18 -4.15 -10.94
N LEU A 74 7.53 -3.00 -11.16
CA LEU A 74 6.31 -2.61 -10.45
C LEU A 74 5.16 -3.59 -10.67
N ALA A 75 5.03 -4.13 -11.88
CA ALA A 75 3.98 -5.08 -12.19
C ALA A 75 4.24 -6.46 -11.59
N ILE A 76 5.48 -6.95 -11.65
CA ILE A 76 5.90 -8.18 -10.96
C ILE A 76 5.64 -8.01 -9.45
N ALA A 77 6.07 -6.90 -8.86
CA ALA A 77 5.83 -6.60 -7.45
C ALA A 77 4.34 -6.56 -7.12
N SER A 78 3.50 -5.94 -7.96
CA SER A 78 2.05 -5.93 -7.77
C SER A 78 1.44 -7.32 -7.89
N TRP A 79 1.87 -8.14 -8.85
CA TRP A 79 1.37 -9.50 -9.04
C TRP A 79 1.71 -10.41 -7.85
N TRP A 80 2.98 -10.41 -7.43
CA TRP A 80 3.42 -11.14 -6.23
C TRP A 80 2.64 -10.70 -5.00
N ARG A 81 2.43 -9.38 -4.84
CA ARG A 81 1.67 -8.83 -3.71
C ARG A 81 0.20 -9.21 -3.74
N GLN A 82 -0.43 -9.20 -4.92
CA GLN A 82 -1.81 -9.66 -5.08
C GLN A 82 -1.97 -11.12 -4.69
N ARG A 83 -1.03 -11.99 -5.09
CA ARG A 83 -1.05 -13.40 -4.70
C ARG A 83 -0.92 -13.56 -3.18
N SER A 84 0.07 -12.87 -2.59
CA SER A 84 0.31 -12.90 -1.14
C SER A 84 -0.89 -12.39 -0.34
N ASP A 85 -1.47 -11.24 -0.72
CA ASP A 85 -2.62 -10.65 -0.05
C ASP A 85 -3.86 -11.58 -0.17
N ARG A 86 -4.08 -12.23 -1.32
CA ARG A 86 -5.20 -13.20 -1.47
C ARG A 86 -5.06 -14.40 -0.55
N VAL A 87 -3.87 -14.99 -0.50
CA VAL A 87 -3.59 -16.12 0.41
C VAL A 87 -3.81 -15.70 1.85
N MET A 88 -3.34 -14.51 2.21
CA MET A 88 -3.47 -13.98 3.56
C MET A 88 -4.92 -13.68 3.94
N ILE A 89 -5.72 -13.07 3.07
CA ILE A 89 -7.15 -12.83 3.32
C ILE A 89 -7.92 -14.15 3.43
N ALA A 90 -7.64 -15.12 2.56
CA ALA A 90 -8.26 -16.45 2.65
C ALA A 90 -7.92 -17.11 3.99
N ARG A 91 -6.67 -16.99 4.45
CA ARG A 91 -6.24 -17.47 5.76
C ARG A 91 -6.94 -16.75 6.90
N ILE A 92 -6.99 -15.42 6.89
CA ILE A 92 -7.65 -14.63 7.93
C ILE A 92 -9.12 -15.04 8.06
N ARG A 93 -9.81 -15.23 6.92
CA ARG A 93 -11.21 -15.69 6.91
C ARG A 93 -11.37 -17.12 7.40
N GLY A 94 -10.46 -18.00 7.03
CA GLY A 94 -10.49 -19.41 7.44
C GLY A 94 -9.95 -19.68 8.85
N GLY A 95 -9.25 -18.71 9.46
CA GLY A 95 -8.66 -18.79 10.79
C GLY A 95 -9.35 -17.93 11.83
N ALA A 96 -10.49 -17.33 11.50
CA ALA A 96 -11.33 -16.54 12.43
C ALA A 96 -12.05 -17.40 13.49
N ASP A 97 -11.55 -18.62 13.75
CA ASP A 97 -12.14 -19.65 14.60
C ASP A 97 -11.96 -19.38 16.10
N GLY A 98 -12.26 -18.16 16.56
CA GLY A 98 -12.66 -17.95 17.97
C GLY A 98 -12.05 -16.78 18.73
N THR A 99 -11.06 -16.05 18.21
CA THR A 99 -10.43 -14.92 18.94
C THR A 99 -10.68 -13.55 18.30
N SER A 100 -10.98 -13.50 17.00
CA SER A 100 -11.25 -12.28 16.25
C SER A 100 -12.55 -12.48 15.48
N GLY A 101 -13.50 -11.56 15.64
CA GLY A 101 -14.78 -11.62 14.94
C GLY A 101 -14.60 -11.53 13.42
N ALA A 102 -15.69 -11.72 12.67
CA ALA A 102 -15.65 -11.54 11.23
C ALA A 102 -15.13 -10.12 10.89
N PRO A 103 -14.00 -9.98 10.17
CA PRO A 103 -13.37 -8.69 9.95
C PRO A 103 -14.25 -7.79 9.08
N VAL A 104 -14.50 -6.57 9.55
CA VAL A 104 -15.31 -5.56 8.84
C VAL A 104 -14.48 -4.68 7.90
N LEU A 105 -13.16 -4.62 8.12
CA LEU A 105 -12.23 -3.86 7.28
C LEU A 105 -10.86 -4.55 7.23
N PHE A 106 -10.27 -4.62 6.03
CA PHE A 106 -8.90 -5.02 5.81
C PHE A 106 -8.06 -3.80 5.45
N VAL A 107 -7.05 -3.49 6.26
CA VAL A 107 -6.13 -2.36 6.09
C VAL A 107 -4.76 -2.90 5.68
N PRO A 108 -4.43 -2.92 4.38
CA PRO A 108 -3.10 -3.31 3.94
C PRO A 108 -2.08 -2.28 4.40
N VAL A 109 -0.99 -2.71 5.03
CA VAL A 109 0.09 -1.82 5.45
C VAL A 109 1.39 -2.16 4.73
N VAL A 110 2.25 -1.17 4.61
CA VAL A 110 3.63 -1.32 4.13
C VAL A 110 4.43 -1.98 5.26
N ALA A 111 5.13 -3.08 4.96
CA ALA A 111 5.93 -3.80 5.96
C ALA A 111 7.41 -3.39 5.97
N LYS A 112 7.86 -2.59 5.00
CA LYS A 112 9.24 -2.10 4.85
C LYS A 112 9.23 -0.71 4.24
N GLY A 113 9.93 0.27 4.84
CA GLY A 113 10.00 1.64 4.32
C GLY A 113 10.65 2.61 5.30
N GLN A 114 11.00 3.80 4.81
CA GLN A 114 11.70 4.85 5.57
C GLN A 114 10.90 5.40 6.76
N PHE A 115 9.58 5.22 6.76
CA PHE A 115 8.67 5.77 7.76
C PHE A 115 7.98 4.71 8.62
N LEU A 116 8.55 3.50 8.71
CA LEU A 116 8.04 2.49 9.63
C LEU A 116 8.50 2.79 11.04
N SER A 117 7.58 2.71 12.01
CA SER A 117 7.93 2.65 13.42
C SER A 117 8.84 1.44 13.64
N GLU A 118 10.03 1.64 14.23
CA GLU A 118 10.97 0.57 14.59
C GLU A 118 10.36 -0.39 15.62
N ASP A 119 9.27 0.03 16.28
CA ASP A 119 8.65 -0.65 17.42
C ASP A 119 7.64 -1.74 17.07
N LEU A 120 7.36 -1.99 15.77
CA LEU A 120 6.48 -3.09 15.37
C LEU A 120 7.17 -4.44 15.58
N PRO A 121 6.48 -5.45 16.17
CA PRO A 121 7.07 -6.75 16.41
C PRO A 121 7.51 -7.40 15.09
N ALA A 122 8.66 -8.07 15.10
CA ALA A 122 9.04 -9.00 14.05
C ALA A 122 8.30 -10.32 14.28
N PRO A 123 7.72 -10.95 13.23
CA PRO A 123 7.66 -10.53 11.84
C PRO A 123 6.68 -9.37 11.59
N ARG A 124 7.11 -8.40 10.76
CA ARG A 124 6.36 -7.15 10.56
C ARG A 124 4.99 -7.39 9.95
N PRO A 125 3.91 -6.83 10.53
CA PRO A 125 2.57 -7.03 10.02
C PRO A 125 2.40 -6.38 8.64
N THR A 126 1.61 -7.02 7.79
CA THR A 126 1.37 -6.60 6.38
C THR A 126 -0.09 -6.27 6.09
N ILE A 127 -1.01 -6.79 6.91
CA ILE A 127 -2.43 -6.50 6.87
C ILE A 127 -2.89 -6.34 8.32
N TRP A 128 -3.65 -5.29 8.56
CA TRP A 128 -4.41 -5.12 9.80
C TRP A 128 -5.89 -5.39 9.50
N THR A 129 -6.58 -6.07 10.39
CA THR A 129 -8.04 -6.18 10.32
C THR A 129 -8.68 -5.41 11.45
N VAL A 130 -9.91 -4.97 11.19
CA VAL A 130 -10.77 -4.30 12.16
C VAL A 130 -11.98 -5.18 12.36
N ASP A 131 -12.36 -5.42 13.61
CA ASP A 131 -13.58 -6.14 13.98
C ASP A 131 -14.20 -5.54 15.26
N ALA A 132 -15.13 -6.27 15.88
CA ALA A 132 -15.79 -5.86 17.11
C ALA A 132 -14.84 -5.82 18.33
N ALA A 133 -13.79 -6.62 18.36
CA ALA A 133 -12.85 -6.67 19.47
C ALA A 133 -11.79 -5.56 19.36
N GLY A 134 -11.36 -5.24 18.15
CA GLY A 134 -10.35 -4.19 17.96
C GLY A 134 -9.64 -4.21 16.61
N LEU A 135 -8.36 -3.84 16.66
CA LEU A 135 -7.45 -3.96 15.54
C LEU A 135 -6.52 -5.16 15.73
N HIS A 136 -6.41 -5.99 14.70
CA HIS A 136 -5.60 -7.21 14.71
C HIS A 136 -4.54 -7.14 13.61
N ALA A 137 -3.28 -7.28 13.97
CA ALA A 137 -2.16 -7.22 13.05
C ALA A 137 -1.78 -8.62 12.59
N TRP A 138 -1.69 -8.81 11.28
CA TRP A 138 -1.41 -10.10 10.68
C TRP A 138 -0.12 -10.07 9.87
N THR A 139 0.57 -11.21 9.86
CA THR A 139 1.79 -11.44 9.08
C THR A 139 1.61 -12.66 8.16
N PRO A 140 2.32 -12.75 7.02
CA PRO A 140 2.21 -13.92 6.14
C PRO A 140 2.74 -15.23 6.76
N SER A 141 3.59 -15.14 7.77
CA SER A 141 4.25 -16.31 8.39
C SER A 141 3.41 -16.99 9.48
N GLU A 142 2.49 -16.27 10.11
CA GLU A 142 1.73 -16.73 11.27
C GLU A 142 0.29 -17.04 10.88
N ALA A 143 -0.33 -17.96 11.62
CA ALA A 143 -1.74 -18.31 11.45
C ALA A 143 -2.67 -17.49 12.35
N LYS A 144 -2.13 -16.78 13.34
CA LYS A 144 -2.85 -15.93 14.28
C LYS A 144 -2.37 -14.48 14.17
N PRO A 145 -3.12 -13.51 14.68
CA PRO A 145 -2.63 -12.14 14.83
C PRO A 145 -1.34 -12.13 15.64
N VAL A 146 -0.36 -11.33 15.21
CA VAL A 146 0.89 -11.10 15.95
C VAL A 146 0.75 -9.99 17.00
N LEU A 147 -0.29 -9.16 16.86
CA LEU A 147 -0.58 -8.07 17.76
C LEU A 147 -2.07 -7.76 17.72
N ASP A 148 -2.68 -7.71 18.91
CA ASP A 148 -4.07 -7.34 19.09
C ASP A 148 -4.14 -6.03 19.87
N LEU A 149 -4.94 -5.09 19.36
CA LEU A 149 -5.21 -3.80 19.99
C LEU A 149 -6.72 -3.70 20.25
N PRO A 150 -7.17 -4.08 21.46
CA PRO A 150 -8.56 -3.94 21.85
C PRO A 150 -9.00 -2.47 21.78
N TRP A 151 -10.26 -2.22 21.44
CA TRP A 151 -10.79 -0.85 21.38
C TRP A 151 -10.59 -0.05 22.67
N GLU A 152 -10.71 -0.72 23.83
CA GLU A 152 -10.49 -0.15 25.16
C GLU A 152 -9.09 0.45 25.35
N THR A 153 -8.10 -0.07 24.62
CA THR A 153 -6.72 0.43 24.70
C THR A 153 -6.46 1.61 23.78
N ILE A 154 -7.37 1.89 22.86
CA ILE A 154 -7.19 2.90 21.83
C ILE A 154 -7.91 4.16 22.29
N THR A 155 -7.17 5.26 22.41
CA THR A 155 -7.73 6.57 22.78
C THR A 155 -8.08 7.42 21.56
N GLY A 156 -7.52 7.11 20.39
CA GLY A 156 -7.85 7.80 19.14
C GLY A 156 -6.88 7.51 18.00
N PHE A 157 -7.06 8.26 16.91
CA PHE A 157 -6.27 8.15 15.69
C PHE A 157 -5.85 9.52 15.16
N GLU A 158 -4.57 9.66 14.81
CA GLU A 158 -3.99 10.88 14.24
C GLU A 158 -3.25 10.58 12.96
N LEU A 159 -3.01 11.59 12.12
CA LEU A 159 -2.08 11.44 11.01
C LEU A 159 -0.65 11.46 11.54
N ALA A 160 0.14 10.49 11.11
CA ALA A 160 1.57 10.50 11.34
C ALA A 160 2.22 11.42 10.31
N THR A 161 2.78 12.53 10.80
CA THR A 161 3.40 13.56 9.98
C THR A 161 4.90 13.52 10.17
N ASN A 162 5.65 13.72 9.09
CA ASN A 162 7.10 13.85 9.17
C ASN A 162 7.48 15.32 9.04
N ASP A 163 7.83 15.93 10.17
CA ASP A 163 8.29 17.32 10.23
C ASP A 163 9.79 17.44 9.89
N ARG A 164 10.50 16.30 9.75
CA ARG A 164 11.94 16.21 9.51
C ARG A 164 12.34 15.78 8.08
N ALA A 165 11.40 15.71 7.13
CA ALA A 165 11.71 15.41 5.73
C ALA A 165 11.74 16.71 4.89
N PRO A 166 12.92 17.32 4.63
CA PRO A 166 13.03 18.52 3.84
C PRO A 166 13.15 18.13 2.37
N VAL A 167 12.06 17.72 1.75
CA VAL A 167 11.94 17.87 0.30
C VAL A 167 10.96 19.03 0.12
N TYR A 168 11.52 20.25 0.06
CA TYR A 168 10.81 21.53 -0.09
C TYR A 168 10.01 22.06 1.12
N GLY A 169 10.32 21.66 2.36
CA GLY A 169 9.71 22.25 3.57
C GLY A 169 8.21 21.99 3.74
N GLN A 170 7.67 21.01 3.01
CA GLN A 170 6.26 20.62 3.13
C GLN A 170 6.07 19.51 4.17
N ARG A 171 5.00 19.66 4.96
CA ARG A 171 4.51 18.62 5.87
C ARG A 171 3.96 17.46 5.04
N ILE A 172 4.51 16.26 5.22
CA ILE A 172 4.07 15.05 4.51
C ILE A 172 3.45 14.07 5.52
N ASP A 173 2.18 13.77 5.29
CA ASP A 173 1.46 12.71 6.00
C ASP A 173 1.80 11.38 5.36
N TYR A 174 2.26 10.42 6.16
CA TYR A 174 2.74 9.12 5.67
C TYR A 174 1.99 7.93 6.28
N GLY A 175 1.18 8.15 7.31
CA GLY A 175 0.48 7.07 8.00
C GLY A 175 -0.59 7.55 8.97
N VAL A 176 -1.22 6.59 9.64
CA VAL A 176 -2.18 6.81 10.73
C VAL A 176 -1.55 6.30 12.02
N ARG A 177 -1.30 7.21 12.96
CA ARG A 177 -0.85 6.90 14.32
C ARG A 177 -2.03 6.46 15.17
N VAL A 178 -1.88 5.34 15.86
CA VAL A 178 -2.83 4.83 16.86
C VAL A 178 -2.42 5.37 18.22
N LEU A 179 -3.32 6.08 18.90
CA LEU A 179 -3.10 6.63 20.23
C LEU A 179 -3.61 5.66 21.30
N GLY A 180 -2.96 5.66 22.47
CA GLY A 180 -3.36 4.85 23.63
C GLY A 180 -2.73 3.45 23.68
N ALA A 181 -2.16 2.97 22.58
CA ALA A 181 -1.39 1.74 22.59
C ALA A 181 -0.15 1.88 23.51
N LYS A 182 0.21 0.79 24.20
CA LYS A 182 1.41 0.72 25.06
C LYS A 182 2.72 1.11 24.33
N ARG A 183 2.71 1.05 22.99
CA ARG A 183 3.83 1.41 22.11
C ARG A 183 3.32 2.30 20.98
N PRO A 184 4.15 3.21 20.45
CA PRO A 184 3.75 4.07 19.34
C PRO A 184 3.59 3.24 18.05
N ILE A 185 2.32 3.00 17.68
CA ILE A 185 1.97 2.24 16.48
C ILE A 185 1.58 3.22 15.38
N VAL A 186 2.29 3.15 14.26
CA VAL A 186 1.96 3.90 13.06
C VAL A 186 1.63 2.92 11.95
N LEU A 187 0.40 2.99 11.47
CA LEU A 187 -0.08 2.25 10.31
C LEU A 187 0.33 3.03 9.07
N VAL A 188 1.17 2.45 8.22
CA VAL A 188 1.52 3.03 6.91
C VAL A 188 0.68 2.29 5.87
N PRO A 189 -0.57 2.71 5.60
CA PRO A 189 -1.45 1.96 4.73
C PRO A 189 -0.95 2.01 3.28
N ARG A 190 -1.21 0.93 2.56
CA ARG A 190 -1.05 0.86 1.11
C ARG A 190 -2.28 1.46 0.45
N ALA A 191 -2.12 1.91 -0.79
CA ALA A 191 -3.23 2.52 -1.53
C ALA A 191 -4.44 1.57 -1.65
N ASP A 192 -4.21 0.27 -1.85
CA ASP A 192 -5.24 -0.76 -1.92
C ASP A 192 -4.61 -2.14 -1.69
N LEU A 193 -5.44 -3.17 -1.53
CA LEU A 193 -5.00 -4.56 -1.54
C LEU A 193 -4.29 -4.89 -2.88
N GLY A 194 -3.17 -5.61 -2.81
CA GLY A 194 -2.36 -5.97 -3.96
C GLY A 194 -1.53 -4.83 -4.57
N ARG A 195 -1.59 -3.61 -4.01
CA ARG A 195 -0.72 -2.50 -4.42
C ARG A 195 0.56 -2.49 -3.57
N PRO A 196 1.72 -2.16 -4.16
CA PRO A 196 2.98 -2.11 -3.41
C PRO A 196 3.21 -0.75 -2.71
N LEU A 197 2.59 0.33 -3.21
CA LEU A 197 2.83 1.70 -2.75
C LEU A 197 1.89 2.13 -1.62
N GLY A 198 2.39 3.05 -0.80
CA GLY A 198 1.64 3.72 0.27
C GLY A 198 0.43 4.49 -0.25
N ALA A 199 -0.54 4.71 0.63
CA ALA A 199 -1.70 5.56 0.37
C ALA A 199 -1.27 7.05 0.35
N GLY A 200 -1.87 7.84 -0.54
CA GLY A 200 -1.71 9.30 -0.52
C GLY A 200 -2.52 9.98 0.58
N ALA A 201 -2.26 11.26 0.84
CA ALA A 201 -2.84 12.05 1.93
C ALA A 201 -4.37 11.92 2.06
N TYR A 202 -5.12 12.08 0.95
CA TYR A 202 -6.58 11.92 0.94
C TYR A 202 -7.04 10.58 1.53
N ARG A 203 -6.41 9.47 1.12
CA ARG A 203 -6.78 8.13 1.58
C ARG A 203 -6.36 7.90 3.04
N LEU A 204 -5.29 8.54 3.50
CA LEU A 204 -4.91 8.53 4.91
C LEU A 204 -5.97 9.20 5.78
N ASP A 205 -6.48 10.36 5.34
CA ASP A 205 -7.56 11.06 6.03
C ASP A 205 -8.84 10.24 6.07
N VAL A 206 -9.26 9.68 4.94
CA VAL A 206 -10.44 8.80 4.87
C VAL A 206 -10.27 7.60 5.80
N LEU A 207 -9.11 6.95 5.80
CA LEU A 207 -8.84 5.81 6.66
C LEU A 207 -8.88 6.17 8.15
N LYS A 208 -8.26 7.30 8.54
CA LYS A 208 -8.33 7.83 9.91
C LYS A 208 -9.79 8.05 10.34
N SER A 209 -10.59 8.70 9.49
CA SER A 209 -12.02 8.92 9.76
C SER A 209 -12.80 7.62 9.88
N LEU A 210 -12.52 6.62 9.04
CA LEU A 210 -13.13 5.30 9.12
C LEU A 210 -12.77 4.58 10.42
N LEU A 211 -11.50 4.53 10.80
CA LEU A 211 -11.04 3.89 12.03
C LEU A 211 -11.68 4.53 13.26
N ARG A 212 -11.74 5.87 13.31
CA ARG A 212 -12.44 6.60 14.38
C ARG A 212 -13.93 6.26 14.42
N SER A 213 -14.58 6.13 13.27
CA SER A 213 -16.00 5.76 13.23
C SER A 213 -16.25 4.32 13.64
N PHE A 214 -15.35 3.39 13.34
CA PHE A 214 -15.43 2.01 13.82
C PHE A 214 -15.22 1.94 15.33
N GLN A 215 -14.23 2.65 15.87
CA GLN A 215 -14.03 2.75 17.31
C GLN A 215 -15.31 3.23 18.03
N ALA A 216 -15.99 4.25 17.49
CA ALA A 216 -17.22 4.78 18.07
C ALA A 216 -18.42 3.84 17.96
N GLN A 217 -18.45 2.93 16.98
CA GLN A 217 -19.58 2.03 16.71
C GLN A 217 -19.40 0.64 17.31
N LEU A 218 -18.17 0.16 17.39
CA LEU A 218 -17.80 -1.21 17.77
C LEU A 218 -17.09 -1.28 19.12
N GLY A 219 -16.48 -0.18 19.56
CA GLY A 219 -15.79 -0.08 20.85
C GLY A 219 -16.65 0.51 21.98
N ALA A 220 -17.94 0.72 21.73
CA ALA A 220 -18.94 1.12 22.72
C ALA A 220 -19.66 -0.12 23.26
#